data_AF-A0A2N2KP50-F1
#
_entry.id   AF-A0A2N2KP50-F1
#
_cell.length_a   1.000
_cell.length_b   1.000
_cell.length_c   1.000
_cell.angle_alpha   90.00
_cell.angle_beta   90.00
_cell.angle_gamma   90.00
#
_symmetry.space_group_name_H-M   'P 1'
#
loop_
_entity.id
_entity.type
_entity.pdbx_description
1 polymer ?
#
loop_
_entity_poly.entity_id
_entity_poly.type
_entity_poly.pdbx_seq_one_letter_code
_entity_poly.pdbx_strand_id
1 'polypeptide(L)'
;MKLVCPSCGATASAEAWTNDTAIRYTFEVLVQLPSPVLRQSLSYLGLFRQGTKALPWRRALAVAKSLKDLVETGTVHWQGGETRPCNAEIWGKAIEATLASGPKGLKNHNYLRKCAWEMAAELAAKMENDREAARQKRGRDVDEEPALLSETAQKAIEKLKRSWGEK
;
A
#
# COMPACT_ATOMS: atom_id res chain seq x y z
N MET A 1 -33.42 8.22 -11.46
CA MET A 1 -32.66 8.15 -12.76
C MET A 1 -32.80 6.76 -13.39
N LYS A 2 -32.83 6.58 -14.73
CA LYS A 2 -32.98 5.23 -15.35
C LYS A 2 -31.61 4.57 -15.60
N LEU A 3 -31.44 3.32 -15.16
CA LEU A 3 -30.27 2.49 -15.46
C LEU A 3 -30.65 1.27 -16.30
N VAL A 4 -29.73 0.82 -17.16
CA VAL A 4 -29.86 -0.36 -18.01
C VAL A 4 -28.63 -1.24 -17.80
N CYS A 5 -28.84 -2.50 -17.42
CA CYS A 5 -27.74 -3.46 -17.29
C CYS A 5 -27.15 -3.76 -18.68
N PRO A 6 -25.86 -3.50 -18.92
CA PRO A 6 -25.24 -3.74 -20.23
C PRO A 6 -25.12 -5.24 -20.57
N SER A 7 -25.23 -6.13 -19.57
CA SER A 7 -25.10 -7.58 -19.79
C SER A 7 -26.41 -8.29 -20.14
N CYS A 8 -27.57 -7.80 -19.66
CA CYS A 8 -28.85 -8.49 -19.85
C CYS A 8 -30.03 -7.56 -20.20
N GLY A 9 -29.83 -6.25 -20.29
CA GLY A 9 -30.89 -5.30 -20.63
C GLY A 9 -31.88 -5.00 -19.50
N ALA A 10 -31.71 -5.57 -18.30
CA ALA A 10 -32.56 -5.27 -17.16
C ALA A 10 -32.60 -3.76 -16.88
N THR A 11 -33.80 -3.20 -16.73
CA THR A 11 -34.01 -1.77 -16.49
C THR A 11 -34.59 -1.53 -15.12
N ALA A 12 -34.03 -0.56 -14.39
CA ALA A 12 -34.52 -0.16 -13.08
C ALA A 12 -34.13 1.30 -12.78
N SER A 13 -34.77 1.89 -11.77
CA SER A 13 -34.34 3.19 -11.25
C SER A 13 -32.99 3.05 -10.54
N ALA A 14 -32.15 4.09 -10.57
CA ALA A 14 -30.88 4.11 -9.85
C ALA A 14 -31.09 3.87 -8.34
N GLU A 15 -32.18 4.41 -7.81
CA GLU A 15 -32.64 4.32 -6.44
C GLU A 15 -32.88 2.86 -6.03
N ALA A 16 -33.40 2.02 -6.93
CA ALA A 16 -33.64 0.60 -6.68
C ALA A 16 -32.35 -0.17 -6.35
N TRP A 17 -31.24 0.15 -7.01
CA TRP A 17 -29.94 -0.48 -6.77
C TRP A 17 -29.30 -0.04 -5.46
N THR A 18 -29.66 1.15 -4.97
CA THR A 18 -29.15 1.67 -3.70
C THR A 18 -30.06 1.38 -2.50
N ASN A 19 -31.21 0.71 -2.71
CA ASN A 19 -32.17 0.48 -1.63
C ASN A 19 -31.65 -0.52 -0.58
N ASP A 20 -30.81 -1.47 -1.01
CA ASP A 20 -30.15 -2.42 -0.11
C ASP A 20 -28.98 -1.74 0.63
N THR A 21 -29.01 -1.82 1.97
CA THR A 21 -27.98 -1.27 2.85
C THR A 21 -26.60 -1.88 2.62
N ALA A 22 -26.53 -3.18 2.33
CA ALA A 22 -25.26 -3.87 2.08
C ALA A 22 -24.60 -3.36 0.79
N ILE A 23 -25.40 -2.99 -0.22
CA ILE A 23 -24.89 -2.35 -1.44
C ILE A 23 -24.25 -1.01 -1.09
N ARG A 24 -25.00 -0.14 -0.40
CA ARG A 24 -24.52 1.21 -0.01
C ARG A 24 -23.20 1.13 0.77
N TYR A 25 -23.15 0.29 1.79
CA TYR A 25 -21.92 0.12 2.59
C TYR A 25 -20.77 -0.51 1.80
N THR A 26 -21.06 -1.35 0.80
CA THR A 26 -19.99 -1.90 -0.05
C THR A 26 -19.36 -0.78 -0.84
N PHE A 27 -20.16 0.06 -1.51
CA PHE A 27 -19.64 1.20 -2.27
C PHE A 27 -18.95 2.23 -1.39
N GLU A 28 -19.47 2.51 -0.19
CA GLU A 28 -18.82 3.39 0.79
C GLU A 28 -17.40 2.91 1.16
N VAL A 29 -17.22 1.60 1.37
CA VAL A 29 -15.89 1.02 1.62
C VAL A 29 -15.01 1.13 0.39
N LEU A 30 -15.55 0.84 -0.80
CA LEU A 30 -14.76 0.87 -2.03
C LEU A 30 -14.22 2.27 -2.33
N VAL A 31 -15.02 3.33 -2.19
CA VAL A 31 -14.57 4.70 -2.48
C VAL A 31 -13.48 5.21 -1.54
N GLN A 32 -13.27 4.56 -0.40
CA GLN A 32 -12.16 4.86 0.52
C GLN A 32 -10.85 4.18 0.11
N LEU A 33 -10.88 3.24 -0.84
CA LEU A 33 -9.67 2.59 -1.34
C LEU A 33 -8.82 3.57 -2.17
N PRO A 34 -7.48 3.46 -2.10
CA PRO A 34 -6.59 4.21 -3.00
C PRO A 34 -6.93 3.96 -4.47
N SER A 35 -6.78 4.98 -5.31
CA SER A 35 -7.16 4.93 -6.74
C SER A 35 -6.65 3.70 -7.52
N PRO A 36 -5.38 3.25 -7.36
CA PRO A 36 -4.90 2.06 -8.06
C PRO A 36 -5.67 0.77 -7.71
N VAL A 37 -6.14 0.66 -6.47
CA VAL A 37 -6.92 -0.50 -5.99
C VAL A 37 -8.40 -0.35 -6.34
N LEU A 38 -8.96 0.86 -6.15
CA LEU A 38 -10.36 1.17 -6.40
C LEU A 38 -10.78 0.82 -7.84
N ARG A 39 -9.95 1.18 -8.83
CA ARG A 39 -10.26 1.02 -10.27
C ARG A 39 -10.72 -0.38 -10.66
N GLN A 40 -10.14 -1.42 -10.06
CA GLN A 40 -10.41 -2.82 -10.41
C GLN A 40 -11.16 -3.59 -9.31
N SER A 41 -11.55 -2.90 -8.23
CA SER A 41 -12.12 -3.51 -7.03
C SER A 41 -13.42 -4.28 -7.30
N LEU A 42 -14.35 -3.75 -8.09
CA LEU A 42 -15.60 -4.44 -8.45
C LEU A 42 -15.35 -5.73 -9.24
N SER A 43 -14.45 -5.67 -10.22
CA SER A 43 -14.03 -6.84 -11.00
C SER A 43 -13.39 -7.90 -10.11
N TYR A 44 -12.53 -7.47 -9.19
CA TYR A 44 -11.86 -8.33 -8.23
C TYR A 44 -12.85 -9.02 -7.27
N LEU A 45 -13.84 -8.29 -6.75
CA LEU A 45 -14.92 -8.89 -5.95
C LEU A 45 -15.67 -9.99 -6.73
N GLY A 46 -15.77 -9.85 -8.06
CA GLY A 46 -16.35 -10.85 -8.95
C GLY A 46 -15.67 -12.24 -8.86
N LEU A 47 -14.38 -12.31 -8.54
CA LEU A 47 -13.63 -13.58 -8.40
C LEU A 47 -14.07 -14.43 -7.20
N PHE A 48 -14.82 -13.86 -6.26
CA PHE A 48 -15.35 -14.56 -5.08
C PHE A 48 -16.68 -15.29 -5.34
N ARG A 49 -17.24 -15.19 -6.56
CA ARG A 49 -18.44 -15.92 -6.98
C ARG A 49 -18.16 -17.43 -7.03
N GLN A 50 -19.06 -18.22 -6.45
CA GLN A 50 -18.94 -19.68 -6.42
C GLN A 50 -19.70 -20.30 -7.59
N GLY A 51 -18.96 -20.78 -8.59
CA GLY A 51 -19.55 -21.33 -9.81
C GLY A 51 -20.38 -20.29 -10.57
N THR A 52 -21.63 -20.62 -10.87
CA THR A 52 -22.58 -19.74 -11.57
C THR A 52 -23.36 -18.81 -10.64
N LYS A 53 -23.17 -18.93 -9.31
CA LYS A 53 -23.96 -18.16 -8.33
C LYS A 53 -23.51 -16.70 -8.26
N ALA A 54 -24.49 -15.81 -8.13
CA ALA A 54 -24.23 -14.41 -7.80
C ALA A 54 -23.54 -14.30 -6.42
N LEU A 55 -22.67 -13.30 -6.27
CA LEU A 55 -22.05 -12.99 -4.98
C LEU A 55 -23.07 -12.23 -4.10
N PRO A 56 -23.47 -12.75 -2.93
CA PRO A 56 -24.38 -12.02 -2.05
C PRO A 56 -23.73 -10.71 -1.56
N TRP A 57 -24.46 -9.61 -1.54
CA TRP A 57 -23.92 -8.30 -1.17
C TRP A 57 -23.35 -8.24 0.26
N ARG A 58 -23.94 -8.96 1.21
CA ARG A 58 -23.36 -9.09 2.56
C ARG A 58 -21.97 -9.72 2.53
N ARG A 59 -21.75 -10.70 1.65
CA ARG A 59 -20.43 -11.32 1.45
C ARG A 59 -19.50 -10.36 0.71
N ALA A 60 -19.98 -9.66 -0.32
CA ALA A 60 -19.20 -8.65 -1.04
C ALA A 60 -18.70 -7.56 -0.09
N LEU A 61 -19.55 -7.06 0.82
CA LEU A 61 -19.18 -6.10 1.86
C LEU A 61 -18.06 -6.64 2.77
N ALA A 62 -18.19 -7.89 3.23
CA ALA A 62 -17.16 -8.51 4.07
C ALA A 62 -15.81 -8.63 3.33
N VAL A 63 -15.82 -9.01 2.04
CA VAL A 63 -14.60 -9.05 1.21
C VAL A 63 -14.03 -7.64 1.01
N ALA A 64 -14.87 -6.65 0.73
CA ALA A 64 -14.43 -5.27 0.50
C ALA A 64 -13.78 -4.67 1.76
N LYS A 65 -14.35 -4.92 2.95
CA LYS A 65 -13.75 -4.50 4.23
C LYS A 65 -12.40 -5.17 4.45
N SER A 66 -12.30 -6.49 4.29
CA SER A 66 -11.01 -7.16 4.47
C SER A 66 -9.96 -6.78 3.41
N LEU A 67 -10.39 -6.37 2.22
CA LEU A 67 -9.49 -5.80 1.21
C LEU A 67 -8.97 -4.43 1.66
N LYS A 68 -9.85 -3.55 2.16
CA LYS A 68 -9.45 -2.25 2.71
C LYS A 68 -8.44 -2.41 3.84
N ASP A 69 -8.74 -3.24 4.84
CA ASP A 69 -7.85 -3.51 5.97
C ASP A 69 -6.48 -4.04 5.50
N LEU A 70 -6.47 -4.92 4.49
CA LEU A 70 -5.25 -5.47 3.91
C LEU A 70 -4.39 -4.38 3.24
N VAL A 71 -5.02 -3.50 2.48
CA VAL A 71 -4.31 -2.40 1.78
C VAL A 71 -3.79 -1.36 2.77
N GLU A 72 -4.57 -1.02 3.79
CA GLU A 72 -4.21 -0.01 4.80
C GLU A 72 -3.04 -0.42 5.68
N THR A 73 -2.78 -1.72 5.82
CA THR A 73 -1.62 -2.23 6.56
C THR A 73 -0.29 -1.68 6.01
N GLY A 74 -0.22 -1.32 4.72
CA GLY A 74 0.97 -0.77 4.07
C GLY A 74 2.15 -1.75 3.94
N THR A 75 1.95 -3.00 4.35
CA THR A 75 2.91 -4.09 4.25
C THR A 75 2.21 -5.38 3.85
N VAL A 76 2.98 -6.36 3.40
CA VAL A 76 2.47 -7.67 3.01
C VAL A 76 3.41 -8.76 3.51
N HIS A 77 2.82 -9.85 3.99
CA HIS A 77 3.52 -11.06 4.43
C HIS A 77 2.87 -12.28 3.78
N TRP A 78 3.68 -13.26 3.40
CA TRP A 78 3.21 -14.50 2.79
C TRP A 78 4.01 -15.72 3.29
N GLN A 79 3.28 -16.75 3.76
CA GLN A 79 3.78 -18.10 4.09
C GLN A 79 5.16 -18.18 4.76
N GLY A 80 5.36 -17.42 5.84
CA GLY A 80 6.61 -17.49 6.62
C GLY A 80 7.80 -16.75 6.00
N GLY A 81 7.60 -16.07 4.86
CA GLY A 81 8.58 -15.16 4.29
C GLY A 81 8.69 -13.84 5.08
N GLU A 82 9.55 -12.94 4.65
CA GLU A 82 9.70 -11.64 5.27
C GLU A 82 8.50 -10.72 5.01
N THR A 83 8.24 -9.81 5.95
CA THR A 83 7.25 -8.74 5.77
C THR A 83 7.85 -7.67 4.89
N ARG A 84 7.21 -7.40 3.75
CA ARG A 84 7.67 -6.42 2.75
C ARG A 84 6.80 -5.16 2.77
N PRO A 85 7.37 -3.97 2.54
CA PRO A 85 6.58 -2.76 2.29
C PRO A 85 5.73 -2.95 1.03
N CYS A 86 4.45 -2.60 1.09
CA CYS A 86 3.52 -2.77 -0.02
C CYS A 86 2.60 -1.54 -0.13
N ASN A 87 2.87 -0.70 -1.13
CA ASN A 87 2.09 0.50 -1.38
C ASN A 87 0.85 0.21 -2.24
N ALA A 88 -0.01 1.21 -2.40
CA ALA A 88 -1.23 1.10 -3.19
C ALA A 88 -1.00 0.68 -4.65
N GLU A 89 0.10 1.14 -5.27
CA GLU A 89 0.45 0.80 -6.65
C GLU A 89 0.75 -0.69 -6.82
N ILE A 90 1.49 -1.29 -5.87
CA ILE A 90 1.77 -2.73 -5.88
C ILE A 90 0.47 -3.52 -5.70
N TRP A 91 -0.42 -3.09 -4.79
CA TRP A 91 -1.73 -3.73 -4.63
C TRP A 91 -2.59 -3.64 -5.90
N GLY A 92 -2.60 -2.50 -6.57
CA GLY A 92 -3.30 -2.32 -7.86
C GLY A 92 -2.80 -3.30 -8.92
N LYS A 93 -1.47 -3.35 -9.13
CA LYS A 93 -0.84 -4.31 -10.06
C LYS A 93 -1.10 -5.76 -9.69
N ALA A 94 -1.10 -6.09 -8.40
CA ALA A 94 -1.39 -7.44 -7.93
C ALA A 94 -2.86 -7.84 -8.18
N ILE A 95 -3.80 -6.90 -8.06
CA ILE A 95 -5.21 -7.12 -8.45
C ILE A 95 -5.32 -7.37 -9.95
N GLU A 96 -4.65 -6.57 -10.78
CA GLU A 96 -4.63 -6.75 -12.24
C GLU A 96 -4.07 -8.13 -12.63
N ALA A 97 -2.95 -8.54 -12.04
CA ALA A 97 -2.38 -9.87 -12.26
C ALA A 97 -3.31 -10.99 -11.77
N THR A 98 -4.00 -10.79 -10.64
CA THR A 98 -4.99 -11.75 -10.13
C THR A 98 -6.19 -11.87 -11.06
N LEU A 99 -6.65 -10.76 -11.64
CA LEU A 99 -7.74 -10.77 -12.62
C LEU A 99 -7.31 -11.47 -13.91
N ALA A 100 -6.10 -11.20 -14.38
CA ALA A 100 -5.55 -11.81 -15.58
C ALA A 100 -5.39 -13.34 -15.46
N SER A 101 -5.04 -13.86 -14.27
CA SER A 101 -4.96 -15.30 -14.04
C SER A 101 -6.33 -15.98 -13.90
N GLY A 102 -7.40 -15.21 -13.70
CA GLY A 102 -8.78 -15.69 -13.71
C GLY A 102 -9.15 -16.78 -12.68
N PRO A 103 -8.68 -16.73 -11.42
CA PRO A 103 -9.04 -17.74 -10.43
C PRO A 103 -10.54 -17.66 -10.11
N LYS A 104 -11.20 -18.81 -9.99
CA LYS A 104 -12.63 -18.90 -9.72
C LYS A 104 -12.90 -19.29 -8.26
N GLY A 105 -13.89 -18.67 -7.65
CA GLY A 105 -14.39 -19.08 -6.33
C GLY A 105 -13.41 -18.81 -5.19
N LEU A 106 -12.72 -17.66 -5.22
CA LEU A 106 -11.83 -17.27 -4.14
C LEU A 106 -12.56 -17.28 -2.78
N LYS A 107 -11.88 -17.81 -1.76
CA LYS A 107 -12.40 -17.86 -0.38
C LYS A 107 -11.89 -16.71 0.47
N ASN A 108 -10.69 -16.21 0.17
CA ASN A 108 -9.99 -15.15 0.88
C ASN A 108 -9.01 -14.44 -0.06
N HIS A 109 -8.25 -13.47 0.45
CA HIS A 109 -7.28 -12.69 -0.32
C HIS A 109 -5.90 -13.36 -0.46
N ASN A 110 -5.75 -14.64 -0.12
CA ASN A 110 -4.42 -15.27 -0.08
C ASN A 110 -3.72 -15.27 -1.43
N TYR A 111 -4.45 -15.50 -2.52
CA TYR A 111 -3.88 -15.42 -3.87
C TYR A 111 -3.36 -14.01 -4.17
N LEU A 112 -4.17 -12.98 -3.86
CA LEU A 112 -3.77 -11.58 -4.00
C LEU A 112 -2.56 -11.24 -3.12
N ARG A 113 -2.52 -11.71 -1.86
CA ARG A 113 -1.38 -11.51 -0.95
C ARG A 113 -0.10 -12.10 -1.52
N LYS A 114 -0.17 -13.31 -2.09
CA LYS A 114 0.98 -13.94 -2.74
C LYS A 114 1.49 -13.06 -3.90
N CYS A 115 0.63 -12.65 -4.82
CA CYS A 115 1.01 -11.80 -5.96
C CYS A 115 1.61 -10.47 -5.50
N ALA A 116 0.99 -9.81 -4.53
CA ALA A 116 1.50 -8.55 -3.99
C ALA A 116 2.85 -8.74 -3.28
N TRP A 117 3.01 -9.83 -2.54
CA TRP A 117 4.28 -10.14 -1.87
C TRP A 117 5.40 -10.38 -2.89
N GLU A 118 5.15 -11.14 -3.95
CA GLU A 118 6.12 -11.35 -5.05
C GLU A 118 6.52 -10.02 -5.69
N MET A 119 5.56 -9.14 -5.99
CA MET A 119 5.82 -7.82 -6.58
C MET A 119 6.51 -6.84 -5.62
N ALA A 120 6.29 -6.98 -4.30
CA ALA A 120 6.91 -6.13 -3.29
C ALA A 120 8.41 -6.41 -3.09
N ALA A 121 8.96 -7.47 -3.68
CA ALA A 121 10.38 -7.82 -3.56
C ALA A 121 11.31 -6.69 -4.01
N GLU A 122 11.01 -6.06 -5.15
CA GLU A 122 11.85 -4.98 -5.70
C GLU A 122 11.84 -3.73 -4.79
N LEU A 123 10.67 -3.36 -4.28
CA LEU A 123 10.55 -2.23 -3.36
C LEU A 123 11.28 -2.50 -2.04
N ALA A 124 11.17 -3.73 -1.51
CA ALA A 124 11.89 -4.14 -0.31
C ALA A 124 13.41 -4.06 -0.50
N ALA A 125 13.93 -4.57 -1.61
CA ALA A 125 15.36 -4.53 -1.94
C ALA A 125 15.87 -3.08 -2.06
N LYS A 126 15.11 -2.21 -2.73
CA LYS A 126 15.46 -0.78 -2.85
C LYS A 126 15.51 -0.10 -1.48
N MET A 127 14.51 -0.32 -0.63
CA MET A 127 14.47 0.30 0.70
C MET A 127 15.61 -0.17 1.61
N GLU A 128 16.04 -1.44 1.49
CA GLU A 128 17.18 -1.92 2.27
C GLU A 128 18.51 -1.32 1.77
N ASN A 129 18.72 -1.27 0.44
CA ASN A 129 19.88 -0.59 -0.14
C ASN A 129 19.97 0.88 0.30
N ASP A 130 18.85 1.60 0.29
CA ASP A 130 18.79 2.99 0.74
C ASP A 130 19.14 3.13 2.23
N ARG A 131 18.72 2.17 3.08
CA ARG A 131 19.08 2.12 4.50
C ARG A 131 20.55 1.81 4.71
N GLU A 132 21.12 0.86 3.98
CA GLU A 132 22.54 0.53 4.05
C GLU A 132 23.41 1.70 3.60
N ALA A 133 23.05 2.37 2.49
CA ALA A 133 23.74 3.56 2.01
C ALA A 133 23.68 4.71 3.04
N ALA A 134 22.55 4.90 3.72
CA ALA A 134 22.42 5.88 4.78
C ALA A 134 23.29 5.55 6.01
N ARG A 135 23.43 4.27 6.37
CA ARG A 135 24.32 3.81 7.45
C ARG A 135 25.79 4.03 7.08
N GLN A 136 26.19 3.70 5.86
CA GLN A 136 27.57 3.90 5.40
C GLN A 136 27.97 5.38 5.38
N LYS A 137 27.07 6.27 4.93
CA LYS A 137 27.31 7.73 4.98
C LYS A 137 27.54 8.21 6.41
N ARG A 138 26.71 7.78 7.37
CA ARG A 138 26.89 8.14 8.78
C ARG A 138 28.20 7.60 9.38
N GLY A 139 28.60 6.38 9.03
CA GLY A 139 29.89 5.83 9.47
C GLY A 139 31.04 6.67 8.94
N ARG A 140 31.00 7.04 7.66
CA ARG A 140 32.00 7.89 7.03
C ARG A 140 32.09 9.28 7.67
N ASP A 141 30.98 9.90 8.04
CA ASP A 141 30.97 11.21 8.73
C ASP A 141 31.57 11.12 10.15
N VAL A 142 31.53 9.95 10.79
CA VAL A 142 32.14 9.70 12.12
C VAL A 142 33.63 9.40 12.00
N ASP A 143 34.05 8.72 10.93
CA ASP A 143 35.45 8.40 10.63
C ASP A 143 36.21 9.58 9.99
N GLU A 144 35.50 10.65 9.60
CA GLU A 144 36.12 11.88 9.12
C GLU A 144 36.82 12.58 10.30
N GLU A 145 38.15 12.50 10.32
CA GLU A 145 39.01 13.11 11.33
C GLU A 145 38.58 14.57 11.54
N PRO A 146 38.30 15.01 12.79
CA PRO A 146 37.71 16.33 13.03
C PRO A 146 38.61 17.37 12.38
N ALA A 147 38.05 18.08 11.39
CA ALA A 147 38.79 19.06 10.61
C ALA A 147 39.56 19.96 11.57
N LEU A 148 40.89 19.95 11.46
CA LEU A 148 41.76 20.81 12.26
C LEU A 148 41.20 22.24 12.15
N LEU A 149 40.83 22.80 13.30
CA LEU A 149 40.27 24.15 13.39
C LEU A 149 41.09 25.08 12.51
N SER A 150 40.42 25.81 11.60
CA SER A 150 41.13 26.76 10.73
C SER A 150 41.96 27.72 11.57
N GLU A 151 43.08 28.21 11.04
CA GLU A 151 43.96 29.14 11.75
C GLU A 151 43.20 30.37 12.29
N THR A 152 42.15 30.80 11.59
CA THR A 152 41.29 31.90 12.02
C THR A 152 40.46 31.54 13.26
N ALA A 153 39.94 30.31 13.34
CA ALA A 153 39.21 29.81 14.50
C ALA A 153 40.15 29.61 15.70
N GLN A 154 41.38 29.13 15.46
CA GLN A 154 42.40 28.99 16.51
C GLN A 154 42.76 30.35 17.12
N LYS A 155 43.04 31.36 16.28
CA LYS A 155 43.35 32.73 16.71
C LYS A 155 42.18 33.38 17.47
N ALA A 156 40.94 33.10 17.08
CA ALA A 156 39.75 33.60 17.77
C ALA A 156 39.59 33.00 19.18
N ILE A 157 39.84 31.69 19.33
CA ILE A 157 39.82 31.00 20.63
C ILE A 157 40.92 31.53 21.54
N GLU A 158 42.13 31.74 21.00
CA GLU A 158 43.27 32.26 21.74
C GLU A 158 43.03 33.70 22.23
N LYS A 159 42.41 34.53 21.39
CA LYS A 159 41.97 35.89 21.76
C LYS A 159 40.90 35.87 22.86
N LEU A 160 39.93 34.96 22.78
CA LEU A 160 38.92 34.77 23.81
C LEU A 160 39.53 34.33 25.14
N LYS A 161 40.43 33.34 25.12
CA LYS A 161 41.16 32.87 26.32
C LYS A 161 41.95 33.98 26.99
N ARG A 162 42.62 34.85 26.22
CA ARG A 162 43.30 36.04 26.75
C ARG A 162 42.32 37.00 27.44
N SER A 163 41.18 37.30 26.82
CA SER A 163 40.20 38.21 27.43
C SER A 163 39.50 37.67 28.68
N TRP A 164 39.49 36.34 28.87
CA TRP A 164 38.90 35.69 30.05
C TRP A 164 39.92 35.46 31.17
N GLY A 165 41.23 35.52 30.87
CA GLY A 165 42.31 35.39 31.85
C GLY A 165 42.79 36.72 32.47
N GLU A 166 42.21 37.86 32.08
CA GLU A 166 42.52 39.20 32.62
C GLU A 166 41.55 39.66 33.74
N LYS A 167 40.97 38.72 34.50
CA LYS A 167 40.30 38.98 35.78
C LYS A 167 40.95 38.18 36.89
#